data_AF-A0A255ZBX5-F1
#
_entry.id   AF-A0A255ZBX5-F1
#
_cell.length_a   1.000
_cell.length_b   1.000
_cell.length_c   1.000
_cell.angle_alpha   90.00
_cell.angle_beta   90.00
_cell.angle_gamma   90.00
#
_symmetry.space_group_name_H-M   'P 1'
#
loop_
_entity.id
_entity.type
_entity.pdbx_description
1 polymer ?
#
loop_
_entity_poly.entity_id
_entity_poly.type
_entity_poly.pdbx_seq_one_letter_code
_entity_poly.pdbx_strand_id
1 'polypeptide(L)'
;MLDDERSDLTPTGRAVAHSRSVVKTELTKARAILDQLLERFVAINADPDRLISINRVYLYGSVMRGEPLVGDIDLDIEASRGPAYANDLQGYLRDCLAFVRQFATNYVPPVYMAESDKAMDYLAFGQRRAPILTGAMINVRNLSTIPAPCQLIYTIQNGIDLNAPILATHPDYDPAIETSHEIPHLASIEVPKFGTPEPVDARFISKFQRSGRVVAHDFASPTSNVLAWLLRLHEQQSSTLKVHVRGDTLDPAFAKRSGLADDLSPKGTIVLTAESQRSELRSFMKIERRVTMTDGTLTIELKVSDLATLQRRRTDEAHAACLAVVAATIHIADRFHAIALNQAGNNYPIEATVTTASLVPDAIGPLIQQFGSKISGSLDP
;
A
#
# COMPACT_ATOMS: atom_id res chain seq x y z
N MET A 1 -18.82 -12.00 22.48
CA MET A 1 -19.99 -12.66 23.08
C MET A 1 -21.20 -12.37 22.20
N LEU A 2 -21.64 -13.37 21.46
CA LEU A 2 -22.79 -13.31 20.56
C LEU A 2 -24.07 -13.60 21.36
N ASP A 3 -25.19 -13.11 20.86
CA ASP A 3 -26.53 -13.51 21.26
C ASP A 3 -26.88 -14.83 20.57
N ASP A 4 -27.05 -15.90 21.36
CA ASP A 4 -27.17 -17.27 20.85
C ASP A 4 -28.45 -17.51 20.02
N GLU A 5 -29.45 -16.61 20.08
CA GLU A 5 -30.68 -16.78 19.28
C GLU A 5 -30.70 -15.98 17.98
N ARG A 6 -29.88 -14.94 17.85
CA ARG A 6 -29.93 -14.03 16.70
C ARG A 6 -28.65 -13.97 15.89
N SER A 7 -27.58 -14.63 16.36
CA SER A 7 -26.23 -14.48 15.80
C SER A 7 -25.79 -13.00 15.74
N ASP A 8 -26.42 -12.13 16.53
CA ASP A 8 -26.09 -10.72 16.66
C ASP A 8 -25.07 -10.55 17.78
N LEU A 9 -24.15 -9.60 17.62
CA LEU A 9 -23.31 -9.18 18.74
C LEU A 9 -24.19 -8.52 19.80
N THR A 10 -24.12 -9.00 21.05
CA THR A 10 -24.70 -8.28 22.19
C THR A 10 -24.15 -6.84 22.23
N PRO A 11 -24.80 -5.84 22.86
CA PRO A 11 -24.23 -4.51 23.01
C PRO A 11 -22.79 -4.53 23.57
N THR A 12 -22.51 -5.44 24.50
CA THR A 12 -21.15 -5.71 25.02
C THR A 12 -20.25 -6.36 23.96
N GLY A 13 -20.75 -7.31 23.18
CA GLY A 13 -20.05 -7.91 22.04
C GLY A 13 -19.70 -6.91 20.94
N ARG A 14 -20.57 -5.92 20.67
CA ARG A 14 -20.30 -4.78 19.78
C ARG A 14 -19.19 -3.90 20.33
N ALA A 15 -19.25 -3.57 21.61
CA ALA A 15 -18.20 -2.79 22.28
C ALA A 15 -16.82 -3.47 22.19
N VAL A 16 -16.75 -4.80 22.31
CA VAL A 16 -15.49 -5.56 22.22
C VAL A 16 -15.01 -5.73 20.77
N ALA A 17 -15.91 -5.97 19.80
CA ALA A 17 -15.53 -6.08 18.38
C ALA A 17 -15.03 -4.75 17.80
N HIS A 18 -15.54 -3.62 18.31
CA HIS A 18 -15.04 -2.29 17.98
C HIS A 18 -13.82 -1.86 18.81
N SER A 19 -13.43 -2.61 19.85
CA SER A 19 -12.28 -2.26 20.68
C SER A 19 -10.97 -2.80 20.11
N ARG A 20 -10.55 -2.32 18.93
CA ARG A 20 -9.18 -1.78 18.92
C ARG A 20 -9.30 -0.53 19.78
N SER A 21 -8.75 -0.56 20.98
CA SER A 21 -8.77 0.57 21.92
C SER A 21 -8.09 1.79 21.27
N VAL A 22 -8.84 2.51 20.43
CA VAL A 22 -8.52 3.88 20.06
C VAL A 22 -8.99 4.67 21.26
N VAL A 23 -8.03 5.06 22.10
CA VAL A 23 -8.28 5.93 23.26
C VAL A 23 -9.08 7.12 22.75
N LYS A 24 -10.36 7.16 23.10
CA LYS A 24 -11.24 8.27 22.75
C LYS A 24 -10.75 9.52 23.46
N THR A 25 -10.76 10.63 22.74
CA THR A 25 -10.33 11.93 23.27
C THR A 25 -11.54 12.80 23.55
N GLU A 26 -11.55 13.47 24.70
CA GLU A 26 -12.56 14.48 25.04
C GLU A 26 -12.58 15.59 23.98
N LEU A 27 -13.79 16.02 23.60
CA LEU A 27 -14.00 17.04 22.57
C LEU A 27 -13.19 18.32 22.84
N THR A 28 -13.15 18.77 24.10
CA THR A 28 -12.40 19.98 24.50
C THR A 28 -10.91 19.86 24.16
N LYS A 29 -10.32 18.67 24.37
CA LYS A 29 -8.92 18.41 24.03
C LYS A 29 -8.71 18.31 22.52
N ALA A 30 -9.65 17.70 21.80
CA ALA A 30 -9.59 17.64 20.34
C ALA A 30 -9.69 19.04 19.71
N ARG A 31 -10.58 19.89 20.21
CA ARG A 31 -10.71 21.30 19.78
C ARG A 31 -9.43 22.09 20.04
N ALA A 32 -8.83 21.97 21.22
CA ALA A 32 -7.56 22.64 21.51
C ALA A 32 -6.43 22.23 20.54
N ILE A 33 -6.40 20.96 20.12
CA ILE A 33 -5.43 20.48 19.12
C ILE A 33 -5.75 21.02 17.72
N LEU A 34 -7.03 21.08 17.36
CA LEU A 34 -7.49 21.70 16.11
C LEU A 34 -7.12 23.19 16.07
N ASP A 35 -7.37 23.94 17.14
CA ASP A 35 -7.06 25.37 17.23
C ASP A 35 -5.57 25.62 17.02
N GLN A 36 -4.69 24.85 17.69
CA GLN A 36 -3.24 24.92 17.50
C GLN A 36 -2.81 24.62 16.05
N LEU A 37 -3.48 23.67 15.39
CA LEU A 37 -3.20 23.34 14.00
C LEU A 37 -3.61 24.48 13.06
N LEU A 38 -4.77 25.11 13.30
CA LEU A 38 -5.25 26.24 12.51
C LEU A 38 -4.39 27.49 12.69
N GLU A 39 -3.96 27.79 13.92
CA GLU A 39 -3.00 28.87 14.21
C GLU A 39 -1.68 28.65 13.44
N ARG A 40 -1.21 27.41 13.37
CA ARG A 40 -0.04 27.05 12.57
C ARG A 40 -0.28 27.27 11.07
N PHE A 41 -1.46 26.98 10.53
CA PHE A 41 -1.77 27.29 9.12
C PHE A 41 -1.77 28.79 8.83
N VAL A 42 -2.28 29.60 9.77
CA VAL A 42 -2.17 31.06 9.70
C VAL A 42 -0.70 31.49 9.69
N ALA A 43 0.13 30.93 10.57
CA ALA A 43 1.55 31.26 10.64
C ALA A 43 2.31 30.88 9.35
N ILE A 44 2.01 29.70 8.78
CA ILE A 44 2.58 29.28 7.48
C ILE A 44 2.23 30.28 6.38
N ASN A 45 0.96 30.69 6.29
CA ASN A 45 0.51 31.61 5.23
C ASN A 45 0.98 33.05 5.43
N ALA A 46 1.32 33.44 6.67
CA ALA A 46 1.86 34.76 6.98
C ALA A 46 3.34 34.91 6.54
N ASP A 47 4.07 33.81 6.37
CA ASP A 47 5.46 33.83 5.91
C ASP A 47 5.51 34.11 4.38
N PRO A 48 6.16 35.20 3.93
CA PRO A 48 6.30 35.53 2.50
C PRO A 48 7.17 34.50 1.74
N ASP A 49 8.10 33.84 2.42
CA ASP A 49 9.05 32.88 1.84
C ASP A 49 8.58 31.42 2.03
N ARG A 50 7.33 31.24 2.49
CA ARG A 50 6.74 29.93 2.75
C ARG A 50 6.91 28.97 1.58
N LEU A 51 7.25 27.73 1.90
CA LEU A 51 7.31 26.66 0.91
C LEU A 51 5.93 26.29 0.37
N ILE A 52 4.90 26.38 1.21
CA ILE A 52 3.53 25.98 0.89
C ILE A 52 2.55 27.06 1.30
N SER A 53 1.40 27.11 0.64
CA SER A 53 0.23 27.86 1.10
C SER A 53 -0.90 26.90 1.45
N ILE A 54 -1.53 27.06 2.62
CA ILE A 54 -2.74 26.33 2.98
C ILE A 54 -3.93 27.11 2.39
N ASN A 55 -4.63 26.54 1.42
CA ASN A 55 -5.67 27.25 0.68
C ASN A 55 -7.01 27.25 1.43
N ARG A 56 -7.45 26.05 1.85
CA ARG A 56 -8.71 25.84 2.57
C ARG A 56 -8.67 24.55 3.39
N VAL A 57 -9.48 24.49 4.45
CA VAL A 57 -9.62 23.30 5.31
C VAL A 57 -11.09 23.03 5.58
N TYR A 58 -11.53 21.81 5.28
CA TYR A 58 -12.84 21.30 5.68
C TYR A 58 -12.71 20.35 6.85
N LEU A 59 -13.56 20.54 7.86
CA LEU A 59 -13.71 19.66 9.00
C LEU A 59 -14.87 18.70 8.77
N TYR A 60 -14.64 17.44 9.13
CA TYR A 60 -15.62 16.36 9.05
C TYR A 60 -15.82 15.69 10.43
N GLY A 61 -16.74 14.74 10.46
CA GLY A 61 -16.75 13.73 11.52
C GLY A 61 -17.21 14.22 12.88
N SER A 62 -16.73 13.53 13.92
CA SER A 62 -17.23 13.62 15.29
C SER A 62 -16.95 14.97 15.96
N VAL A 63 -15.83 15.62 15.64
CA VAL A 63 -15.47 16.95 16.16
C VAL A 63 -16.43 18.02 15.65
N MET A 64 -16.75 18.01 14.35
CA MET A 64 -17.73 18.92 13.73
C MET A 64 -19.12 18.76 14.36
N ARG A 65 -19.54 17.51 14.60
CA ARG A 65 -20.84 17.21 15.23
C ARG A 65 -20.89 17.52 16.74
N GLY A 66 -19.76 17.85 17.35
CA GLY A 66 -19.69 18.12 18.78
C GLY A 66 -19.91 16.89 19.65
N GLU A 67 -19.52 15.70 19.17
CA GLU A 67 -19.57 14.48 20.00
C GLU A 67 -18.64 14.62 21.20
N PRO A 68 -19.05 14.20 22.41
CA PRO A 68 -18.24 14.37 23.62
C PRO A 68 -16.91 13.62 23.57
N LEU A 69 -16.88 12.48 22.88
CA LEU A 69 -15.72 11.60 22.75
C LEU A 69 -15.42 11.34 21.27
N VAL A 70 -14.25 11.77 20.82
CA VAL A 70 -13.84 11.67 19.41
C VAL A 70 -12.73 10.63 19.23
N GLY A 71 -12.68 9.96 18.08
CA GLY A 71 -11.58 9.04 17.75
C GLY A 71 -10.37 9.80 17.22
N ASP A 72 -10.62 10.60 16.20
CA ASP A 72 -9.68 11.42 15.46
C ASP A 72 -10.36 12.72 14.98
N ILE A 73 -9.55 13.61 14.40
CA ILE A 73 -9.95 14.84 13.75
C ILE A 73 -9.80 14.62 12.24
N ASP A 74 -10.94 14.56 11.55
CA ASP A 74 -11.02 14.37 10.10
C ASP A 74 -10.95 15.72 9.38
N LEU A 75 -9.89 15.94 8.60
CA LEU A 75 -9.68 17.17 7.85
C LEU A 75 -9.36 16.88 6.39
N ASP A 76 -10.02 17.61 5.49
CA ASP A 76 -9.54 17.76 4.11
C ASP A 76 -8.81 19.10 3.99
N ILE A 77 -7.50 19.05 3.75
CA ILE A 77 -6.62 20.21 3.68
C ILE A 77 -6.17 20.36 2.24
N GLU A 78 -6.56 21.47 1.62
CA GLU A 78 -6.01 21.85 0.33
C GLU A 78 -4.78 22.74 0.53
N ALA A 79 -3.67 22.34 -0.07
CA ALA A 79 -2.43 23.10 -0.03
C ALA A 79 -1.83 23.25 -1.44
N SER A 80 -1.18 24.38 -1.66
CA SER A 80 -0.45 24.68 -2.90
C SER A 80 1.00 25.05 -2.60
N ARG A 81 1.82 25.17 -3.65
CA ARG A 81 3.18 25.70 -3.51
C ARG A 81 3.13 27.16 -3.07
N GLY A 82 4.14 27.58 -2.33
CA GLY A 82 4.34 28.97 -1.96
C GLY A 82 4.42 29.86 -3.20
N PRO A 83 4.05 31.15 -3.10
CA PRO A 83 3.93 32.05 -4.24
C PRO A 83 5.27 32.23 -4.98
N ALA A 84 6.41 32.23 -4.27
CA ALA A 84 7.75 32.29 -4.86
C ALA A 84 8.03 31.13 -5.83
N TYR A 85 7.36 29.99 -5.63
CA TYR A 85 7.59 28.75 -6.36
C TYR A 85 6.53 28.44 -7.42
N ALA A 86 5.58 29.36 -7.69
CA ALA A 86 4.47 29.12 -8.61
C ALA A 86 4.94 28.59 -9.98
N ASN A 87 6.05 29.13 -10.48
CA ASN A 87 6.65 28.78 -11.77
C ASN A 87 7.99 28.04 -11.67
N ASP A 88 8.45 27.68 -10.46
CA ASP A 88 9.71 26.98 -10.26
C ASP A 88 9.51 25.69 -9.43
N LEU A 89 9.18 24.61 -10.13
CA LEU A 89 9.03 23.30 -9.50
C LEU A 89 10.36 22.74 -9.00
N GLN A 90 11.46 22.96 -9.72
CA GLN A 90 12.74 22.35 -9.35
C GLN A 90 13.40 23.05 -8.15
N GLY A 91 13.28 24.38 -8.06
CA GLY A 91 13.63 25.13 -6.85
C GLY A 91 12.80 24.69 -5.66
N TYR A 92 11.49 24.58 -5.83
CA TYR A 92 10.58 24.10 -4.79
C TYR A 92 10.98 22.74 -4.21
N LEU A 93 11.19 21.73 -5.07
CA LEU A 93 11.55 20.39 -4.61
C LEU A 93 12.91 20.37 -3.89
N ARG A 94 13.87 21.17 -4.37
CA ARG A 94 15.18 21.32 -3.71
C ARG A 94 15.05 21.89 -2.31
N ASP A 95 14.23 22.92 -2.14
CA ASP A 95 14.07 23.60 -0.84
C ASP A 95 13.21 22.78 0.11
N CYS A 96 12.21 22.03 -0.40
CA CYS A 96 11.53 20.99 0.38
C CYS A 96 12.50 19.92 0.89
N LEU A 97 13.39 19.42 0.05
CA LEU A 97 14.39 18.43 0.46
C LEU A 97 15.35 19.02 1.50
N ALA A 98 15.80 20.26 1.31
CA ALA A 98 16.66 20.96 2.27
C ALA A 98 15.96 21.12 3.62
N PHE A 99 14.68 21.52 3.62
CA PHE A 99 13.85 21.63 4.82
C PHE A 99 13.69 20.28 5.54
N VAL A 100 13.32 19.21 4.82
CA VAL A 100 13.18 17.87 5.41
C VAL A 100 14.48 17.40 6.06
N ARG A 101 15.64 17.71 5.46
CA ARG A 101 16.95 17.34 6.00
C ARG A 101 17.34 18.08 7.27
N GLN A 102 16.67 19.18 7.63
CA GLN A 102 16.83 19.81 8.95
C GLN A 102 16.34 18.89 10.07
N PHE A 103 15.33 18.06 9.80
CA PHE A 103 14.76 17.11 10.76
C PHE A 103 15.27 15.67 10.57
N ALA A 104 15.65 15.31 9.33
CA ALA A 104 16.11 13.99 8.95
C ALA A 104 17.30 14.10 7.98
N THR A 105 18.50 14.31 8.51
CA THR A 105 19.72 14.63 7.73
C THR A 105 20.03 13.64 6.60
N ASN A 106 19.76 12.35 6.83
CA ASN A 106 19.99 11.27 5.87
C ASN A 106 18.77 10.94 5.01
N TYR A 107 17.76 11.82 4.97
CA TYR A 107 16.57 11.59 4.16
C TYR A 107 16.94 11.52 2.67
N VAL A 108 16.55 10.41 2.05
CA VAL A 108 16.63 10.14 0.62
C VAL A 108 15.21 9.92 0.13
N PRO A 109 14.68 10.79 -0.76
CA PRO A 109 13.32 10.65 -1.25
C PRO A 109 13.17 9.33 -2.03
N PRO A 110 12.16 8.49 -1.69
CA PRO A 110 11.98 7.19 -2.33
C PRO A 110 11.48 7.29 -3.79
N VAL A 111 10.80 8.40 -4.14
CA VAL A 111 10.23 8.69 -5.47
C VAL A 111 10.25 10.20 -5.75
N TYR A 112 9.96 10.58 -6.99
CA TYR A 112 9.80 11.98 -7.40
C TYR A 112 8.67 12.66 -6.59
N MET A 113 8.89 13.88 -6.10
CA MET A 113 7.96 14.67 -5.25
C MET A 113 7.75 14.16 -3.82
N ALA A 114 8.39 13.07 -3.39
CA ALA A 114 8.27 12.60 -2.00
C ALA A 114 8.80 13.62 -0.98
N GLU A 115 9.78 14.45 -1.38
CA GLU A 115 10.26 15.58 -0.59
C GLU A 115 9.18 16.64 -0.33
N SER A 116 8.30 16.93 -1.30
CA SER A 116 7.24 17.92 -1.09
C SER A 116 6.16 17.41 -0.16
N ASP A 117 5.77 16.15 -0.28
CA ASP A 117 4.77 15.55 0.62
C ASP A 117 5.30 15.49 2.05
N LYS A 118 6.58 15.13 2.21
CA LYS A 118 7.21 15.08 3.52
C LYS A 118 7.41 16.46 4.14
N ALA A 119 7.79 17.45 3.33
CA ALA A 119 7.89 18.83 3.78
C ALA A 119 6.51 19.37 4.21
N MET A 120 5.45 19.10 3.43
CA MET A 120 4.07 19.47 3.79
C MET A 120 3.66 18.89 5.14
N ASP A 121 3.94 17.60 5.36
CA ASP A 121 3.65 16.93 6.65
C ASP A 121 4.35 17.63 7.83
N TYR A 122 5.64 17.94 7.69
CA TYR A 122 6.40 18.59 8.75
C TYR A 122 6.00 20.04 8.99
N LEU A 123 5.68 20.78 7.93
CA LEU A 123 5.18 22.14 8.04
C LEU A 123 3.82 22.15 8.75
N ALA A 124 2.87 21.34 8.25
CA ALA A 124 1.49 21.30 8.74
C ALA A 124 1.38 20.69 10.14
N PHE A 125 2.02 19.56 10.41
CA PHE A 125 1.81 18.77 11.64
C PHE A 125 3.01 18.79 12.60
N GLY A 126 4.12 19.43 12.21
CA GLY A 126 5.37 19.37 12.95
C GLY A 126 6.14 18.07 12.75
N GLN A 127 7.25 17.91 13.47
CA GLN A 127 8.13 16.74 13.35
C GLN A 127 7.41 15.41 13.66
N ARG A 128 6.40 15.45 14.53
CA ARG A 128 5.57 14.30 14.88
C ARG A 128 4.10 14.70 14.86
N ARG A 129 3.34 14.06 13.96
CA ARG A 129 1.89 14.18 13.91
C ARG A 129 1.27 13.62 15.19
N ALA A 130 0.35 14.37 15.79
CA ALA A 130 -0.43 13.89 16.93
C ALA A 130 -1.32 12.71 16.48
N PRO A 131 -1.47 11.62 17.27
CA PRO A 131 -2.28 10.47 16.87
C PRO A 131 -3.73 10.80 16.51
N ILE A 132 -4.31 11.81 17.17
CA ILE A 132 -5.68 12.28 16.88
C ILE A 132 -5.81 12.94 15.50
N LEU A 133 -4.72 13.38 14.88
CA LEU A 133 -4.70 13.98 13.54
C LEU A 133 -4.51 12.94 12.42
N THR A 134 -4.73 11.65 12.71
CA THR A 134 -4.57 10.59 11.70
C THR A 134 -5.56 10.77 10.55
N GLY A 135 -6.79 11.25 10.82
CA GLY A 135 -7.81 11.57 9.81
C GLY A 135 -7.56 12.87 9.02
N ALA A 136 -6.52 13.66 9.35
CA ALA A 136 -6.19 14.88 8.62
C ALA A 136 -5.35 14.57 7.36
N MET A 137 -5.88 14.91 6.20
CA MET A 137 -5.30 14.59 4.89
C MET A 137 -4.99 15.86 4.10
N ILE A 138 -3.82 15.92 3.46
CA ILE A 138 -3.40 17.05 2.61
C ILE A 138 -3.45 16.61 1.15
N ASN A 139 -4.24 17.29 0.31
CA ASN A 139 -4.33 17.07 -1.15
C ASN A 139 -4.70 15.63 -1.59
N VAL A 140 -5.29 14.81 -0.71
CA VAL A 140 -5.64 13.41 -1.02
C VAL A 140 -7.07 13.30 -1.60
N ARG A 141 -7.94 14.30 -1.40
CA ARG A 141 -9.34 14.36 -1.88
C ARG A 141 -10.30 13.25 -1.41
N ASN A 142 -9.85 12.24 -0.66
CA ASN A 142 -10.71 11.13 -0.20
C ASN A 142 -11.97 11.59 0.55
N LEU A 143 -11.87 12.60 1.42
CA LEU A 143 -13.01 13.11 2.19
C LEU A 143 -13.94 13.99 1.34
N SER A 144 -13.40 14.70 0.34
CA SER A 144 -14.21 15.50 -0.60
C SER A 144 -15.08 14.65 -1.52
N THR A 145 -14.72 13.39 -1.74
CA THR A 145 -15.42 12.48 -2.67
C THR A 145 -16.52 11.63 -2.02
N ILE A 146 -16.74 11.75 -0.72
CA ILE A 146 -17.82 11.00 -0.03
C ILE A 146 -19.04 11.91 0.24
N PRO A 147 -20.27 11.36 0.23
CA PRO A 147 -21.49 12.11 0.55
C PRO A 147 -21.63 12.30 2.07
N ALA A 148 -20.74 13.09 2.67
CA ALA A 148 -20.71 13.35 4.11
C ALA A 148 -20.79 14.84 4.44
N PRO A 149 -21.45 15.22 5.56
CA PRO A 149 -21.47 16.60 6.02
C PRO A 149 -20.08 17.12 6.35
N CYS A 150 -19.83 18.39 6.03
CA CYS A 150 -18.53 19.04 6.23
C CYS A 150 -18.69 20.53 6.56
N GLN A 151 -17.68 21.12 7.17
CA GLN A 151 -17.66 22.53 7.57
C GLN A 151 -16.38 23.20 7.05
N LEU A 152 -16.50 24.29 6.30
CA LEU A 152 -15.34 25.06 5.82
C LEU A 152 -14.79 25.93 6.95
N ILE A 153 -13.81 25.41 7.69
CA ILE A 153 -13.31 26.04 8.92
C ILE A 153 -12.11 26.97 8.70
N TYR A 154 -11.52 26.97 7.50
CA TYR A 154 -10.40 27.84 7.16
C TYR A 154 -10.35 28.14 5.66
N THR A 155 -10.00 29.38 5.32
CA THR A 155 -9.52 29.76 3.98
C THR A 155 -8.36 30.75 4.09
N ILE A 156 -7.49 30.79 3.10
CA ILE A 156 -6.39 31.77 3.07
C ILE A 156 -6.91 33.21 2.99
N GLN A 157 -8.09 33.45 2.41
CA GLN A 157 -8.68 34.79 2.27
C GLN A 157 -9.36 35.27 3.55
N ASN A 158 -10.10 34.38 4.25
CA ASN A 158 -10.95 34.77 5.37
C ASN A 158 -10.39 34.32 6.73
N GLY A 159 -9.31 33.56 6.75
CA GLY A 159 -8.74 32.99 7.97
C GLY A 159 -9.60 31.88 8.55
N ILE A 160 -9.59 31.77 9.88
CA ILE A 160 -10.31 30.74 10.65
C ILE A 160 -11.77 31.17 10.83
N ASP A 161 -12.72 30.29 10.49
CA ASP A 161 -14.14 30.46 10.77
C ASP A 161 -14.77 29.15 11.28
N LEU A 162 -14.72 28.94 12.59
CA LEU A 162 -15.31 27.75 13.23
C LEU A 162 -16.84 27.80 13.31
N ASN A 163 -17.46 28.92 12.93
CA ASN A 163 -18.91 29.10 12.91
C ASN A 163 -19.51 29.01 11.50
N ALA A 164 -18.68 28.71 10.49
CA ALA A 164 -19.12 28.50 9.13
C ALA A 164 -20.27 27.47 9.06
N PRO A 165 -21.23 27.62 8.15
CA PRO A 165 -22.34 26.68 8.03
C PRO A 165 -21.84 25.27 7.70
N ILE A 166 -22.45 24.27 8.34
CA ILE A 166 -22.24 22.85 7.99
C ILE A 166 -22.99 22.58 6.68
N LEU A 167 -22.25 22.17 5.67
CA LEU A 167 -22.78 21.72 4.39
C LEU A 167 -23.18 20.26 4.47
N ALA A 168 -24.22 19.87 3.73
CA ALA A 168 -24.65 18.47 3.64
C ALA A 168 -23.61 17.60 2.93
N THR A 169 -22.90 18.15 1.95
CA THR A 169 -21.81 17.52 1.20
C THR A 169 -20.75 18.55 0.83
N HIS A 170 -19.54 18.07 0.53
CA HIS A 170 -18.45 18.92 0.04
C HIS A 170 -18.80 19.56 -1.32
N PRO A 171 -18.41 20.81 -1.61
CA PRO A 171 -18.71 21.47 -2.90
C PRO A 171 -18.14 20.74 -4.13
N ASP A 172 -17.01 20.05 -3.95
CA ASP A 172 -16.36 19.26 -5.00
C ASP A 172 -16.85 17.80 -5.06
N TYR A 173 -17.87 17.43 -4.28
CA TYR A 173 -18.46 16.10 -4.33
C TYR A 173 -19.15 15.88 -5.69
N ASP A 174 -18.68 14.90 -6.44
CA ASP A 174 -19.29 14.46 -7.68
C ASP A 174 -19.79 13.00 -7.53
N PRO A 175 -21.11 12.75 -7.52
CA PRO A 175 -21.66 11.40 -7.38
C PRO A 175 -21.35 10.49 -8.57
N ALA A 176 -20.87 11.01 -9.70
CA ALA A 176 -20.44 10.21 -10.85
C ALA A 176 -19.02 9.65 -10.70
N ILE A 177 -18.23 10.16 -9.76
CA ILE A 177 -16.90 9.62 -9.45
C ILE A 177 -17.08 8.38 -8.58
N GLU A 178 -16.87 7.19 -9.16
CA GLU A 178 -16.79 5.94 -8.41
C GLU A 178 -15.59 6.02 -7.44
N THR A 179 -15.88 6.29 -6.17
CA THR A 179 -14.88 6.08 -5.13
C THR A 179 -14.73 4.59 -4.88
N SER A 180 -13.49 4.08 -4.80
CA SER A 180 -13.22 2.69 -4.40
C SER A 180 -13.60 2.38 -2.93
N HIS A 181 -14.25 3.34 -2.25
CA HIS A 181 -14.92 3.12 -0.98
C HIS A 181 -16.28 2.44 -1.23
N GLU A 182 -16.27 1.28 -1.89
CA GLU A 182 -17.21 0.25 -1.48
C GLU A 182 -16.88 0.00 -0.01
N ILE A 183 -17.59 0.66 0.90
CA ILE A 183 -17.66 0.21 2.27
C ILE A 183 -18.23 -1.20 2.12
N PRO A 184 -17.47 -2.27 2.41
CA PRO A 184 -18.07 -3.59 2.39
C PRO A 184 -19.22 -3.52 3.38
N HIS A 185 -20.46 -3.62 2.90
CA HIS A 185 -21.61 -3.72 3.77
C HIS A 185 -21.37 -4.98 4.61
N LEU A 186 -20.90 -4.78 5.84
CA LEU A 186 -20.60 -5.85 6.81
C LEU A 186 -21.81 -6.75 7.08
N ALA A 187 -23.01 -6.32 6.70
CA ALA A 187 -24.23 -7.12 6.69
C ALA A 187 -24.21 -8.27 5.65
N SER A 188 -23.21 -8.33 4.77
CA SER A 188 -23.11 -9.32 3.69
C SER A 188 -21.76 -10.02 3.60
N ILE A 189 -20.88 -9.87 4.60
CA ILE A 189 -19.73 -10.78 4.69
C ILE A 189 -20.30 -12.14 5.08
N GLU A 190 -20.56 -12.99 4.08
CA GLU A 190 -20.68 -14.42 4.30
C GLU A 190 -19.50 -14.81 5.18
N VAL A 191 -19.79 -15.35 6.37
CA VAL A 191 -18.76 -15.97 7.20
C VAL A 191 -18.02 -16.93 6.27
N PRO A 192 -16.71 -16.71 6.00
CA PRO A 192 -16.00 -17.55 5.07
C PRO A 192 -16.17 -18.98 5.55
N LYS A 193 -16.76 -19.84 4.71
CA LYS A 193 -16.61 -21.27 4.94
C LYS A 193 -15.10 -21.51 4.87
N PHE A 194 -14.49 -21.80 6.02
CA PHE A 194 -13.06 -22.07 6.12
C PHE A 194 -12.77 -23.40 5.41
N GLY A 195 -12.68 -23.33 4.07
CA GLY A 195 -12.14 -24.40 3.24
C GLY A 195 -10.62 -24.34 3.21
N THR A 196 -10.00 -25.21 2.40
CA THR A 196 -8.56 -25.13 2.14
C THR A 196 -8.22 -23.72 1.61
N PRO A 197 -7.28 -22.99 2.22
CA PRO A 197 -6.83 -21.69 1.76
C PRO A 197 -6.41 -21.73 0.29
N GLU A 198 -6.73 -20.69 -0.47
CA GLU A 198 -6.18 -20.50 -1.81
C GLU A 198 -4.92 -19.62 -1.73
N PRO A 199 -3.99 -19.69 -2.69
CA PRO A 199 -2.93 -18.71 -2.82
C PRO A 199 -3.50 -17.28 -2.93
N VAL A 200 -2.73 -16.28 -2.48
CA VAL A 200 -3.12 -14.88 -2.63
C VAL A 200 -3.06 -14.46 -4.10
N ASP A 201 -3.84 -13.44 -4.48
CA ASP A 201 -3.73 -12.81 -5.80
C ASP A 201 -2.33 -12.21 -5.93
N ALA A 202 -1.49 -12.77 -6.79
CA ALA A 202 -0.10 -12.38 -6.96
C ALA A 202 0.08 -10.91 -7.33
N ARG A 203 -0.95 -10.23 -7.86
CA ARG A 203 -0.90 -8.79 -8.16
C ARG A 203 -0.80 -7.91 -6.92
N PHE A 204 -0.95 -8.46 -5.71
CA PHE A 204 -0.66 -7.69 -4.50
C PHE A 204 0.75 -7.07 -4.54
N ILE A 205 1.72 -7.78 -5.13
CA ILE A 205 3.11 -7.34 -5.26
C ILE A 205 3.27 -6.17 -6.26
N SER A 206 2.32 -5.99 -7.18
CA SER A 206 2.24 -4.82 -8.06
C SER A 206 1.23 -3.79 -7.56
N LYS A 207 0.79 -3.88 -6.29
CA LYS A 207 -0.29 -3.05 -5.72
C LYS A 207 -1.55 -3.06 -6.60
N PHE A 208 -1.83 -4.18 -7.27
CA PHE A 208 -2.93 -4.35 -8.21
C PHE A 208 -2.92 -3.38 -9.40
N GLN A 209 -1.78 -2.79 -9.73
CA GLN A 209 -1.62 -1.99 -10.94
C GLN A 209 -1.94 -2.83 -12.18
N ARG A 210 -2.76 -2.29 -13.10
CA ARG A 210 -3.14 -2.95 -14.37
C ARG A 210 -1.94 -3.34 -15.23
N SER A 211 -0.81 -2.66 -15.08
CA SER A 211 0.42 -2.96 -15.82
C SER A 211 1.18 -4.19 -15.32
N GLY A 212 0.80 -4.71 -14.14
CA GLY A 212 1.52 -5.79 -13.46
C GLY A 212 2.90 -5.38 -12.95
N ARG A 213 3.30 -4.10 -13.09
CA ARG A 213 4.67 -3.65 -12.80
C ARG A 213 4.98 -3.72 -11.32
N VAL A 214 6.11 -4.34 -11.00
CA VAL A 214 6.67 -4.40 -9.64
C VAL A 214 7.76 -3.34 -9.54
N VAL A 215 7.65 -2.50 -8.52
CA VAL A 215 8.56 -1.38 -8.35
C VAL A 215 9.18 -1.44 -6.96
N ALA A 216 10.51 -1.54 -6.86
CA ALA A 216 11.17 -1.76 -5.57
C ALA A 216 10.86 -0.66 -4.54
N HIS A 217 10.75 0.59 -4.97
CA HIS A 217 10.42 1.72 -4.08
C HIS A 217 8.99 1.70 -3.55
N ASP A 218 8.10 0.89 -4.14
CA ASP A 218 6.71 0.80 -3.70
C ASP A 218 6.56 0.03 -2.37
N PHE A 219 7.56 -0.75 -1.95
CA PHE A 219 7.53 -1.60 -0.75
C PHE A 219 8.09 -0.93 0.52
N ALA A 220 8.39 0.37 0.47
CA ALA A 220 9.16 1.17 1.45
C ALA A 220 10.68 1.18 1.19
N SER A 221 11.41 1.94 2.02
CA SER A 221 12.85 2.14 1.82
C SER A 221 13.60 0.79 1.81
N PRO A 222 14.57 0.59 0.90
CA PRO A 222 15.49 -0.55 0.94
C PRO A 222 16.27 -0.68 2.24
N THR A 223 16.29 0.35 3.10
CA THR A 223 16.91 0.28 4.43
C THR A 223 16.00 -0.32 5.50
N SER A 224 14.69 -0.35 5.26
CA SER A 224 13.67 -0.81 6.22
C SER A 224 12.85 -1.99 5.71
N ASN A 225 13.00 -2.37 4.44
CA ASN A 225 12.26 -3.47 3.82
C ASN A 225 13.23 -4.42 3.08
N VAL A 226 13.28 -5.67 3.52
CA VAL A 226 14.19 -6.72 2.98
C VAL A 226 13.89 -7.05 1.52
N LEU A 227 12.62 -7.02 1.10
CA LEU A 227 12.24 -7.21 -0.30
C LEU A 227 12.78 -6.06 -1.17
N ALA A 228 12.54 -4.82 -0.75
CA ALA A 228 13.05 -3.64 -1.47
C ALA A 228 14.59 -3.65 -1.55
N TRP A 229 15.26 -4.13 -0.49
CA TRP A 229 16.71 -4.32 -0.46
C TRP A 229 17.19 -5.41 -1.45
N LEU A 230 16.59 -6.60 -1.40
CA LEU A 230 16.96 -7.72 -2.27
C LEU A 230 16.73 -7.39 -3.75
N LEU A 231 15.59 -6.77 -4.08
CA LEU A 231 15.34 -6.30 -5.43
C LEU A 231 16.41 -5.32 -5.87
N ARG A 232 16.73 -4.29 -5.07
CA ARG A 232 17.76 -3.31 -5.41
C ARG A 232 19.16 -3.92 -5.56
N LEU A 233 19.50 -4.95 -4.78
CA LEU A 233 20.79 -5.62 -4.84
C LEU A 233 20.97 -6.38 -6.15
N HIS A 234 19.89 -6.95 -6.68
CA HIS A 234 19.89 -7.74 -7.92
C HIS A 234 19.48 -6.94 -9.16
N GLU A 235 18.77 -5.81 -9.02
CA GLU A 235 18.35 -4.89 -10.08
C GLU A 235 19.50 -3.95 -10.50
N GLN A 236 20.71 -4.49 -10.70
CA GLN A 236 21.88 -3.68 -11.09
C GLN A 236 21.78 -3.11 -12.52
N GLN A 237 20.82 -3.58 -13.33
CA GLN A 237 20.64 -3.19 -14.73
C GLN A 237 19.36 -2.38 -15.02
N SER A 238 18.69 -1.83 -13.99
CA SER A 238 17.40 -1.13 -14.16
C SER A 238 16.36 -2.01 -14.86
N SER A 239 16.09 -3.18 -14.27
CA SER A 239 15.17 -4.16 -14.82
C SER A 239 13.73 -3.80 -14.43
N THR A 240 12.86 -3.62 -15.41
CA THR A 240 11.42 -3.53 -15.20
C THR A 240 10.88 -4.92 -14.91
N LEU A 241 10.40 -5.14 -13.70
CA LEU A 241 9.77 -6.38 -13.27
C LEU A 241 8.24 -6.30 -13.47
N LYS A 242 7.62 -7.37 -13.96
CA LYS A 242 6.15 -7.45 -14.10
C LYS A 242 5.61 -8.82 -13.74
N VAL A 243 4.42 -8.85 -13.14
CA VAL A 243 3.57 -10.03 -12.95
C VAL A 243 2.47 -10.00 -14.00
N HIS A 244 2.30 -11.09 -14.74
CA HIS A 244 1.24 -11.27 -15.73
C HIS A 244 0.25 -12.32 -15.25
N VAL A 245 -1.03 -11.99 -15.31
CA VAL A 245 -2.16 -12.86 -14.96
C VAL A 245 -3.16 -12.94 -16.12
N ARG A 246 -4.27 -13.64 -15.90
CA ARG A 246 -5.32 -13.78 -16.93
C ARG A 246 -5.79 -12.42 -17.44
N GLY A 247 -5.86 -12.27 -18.77
CA GLY A 247 -6.34 -11.06 -19.43
C GLY A 247 -5.25 -10.02 -19.70
N ASP A 248 -4.04 -10.20 -19.15
CA ASP A 248 -2.91 -9.34 -19.48
C ASP A 248 -2.36 -9.69 -20.86
N THR A 249 -1.96 -8.66 -21.61
CA THR A 249 -1.28 -8.87 -22.89
C THR A 249 0.19 -9.18 -22.63
N LEU A 250 0.55 -10.46 -22.74
CA LEU A 250 1.96 -10.85 -22.79
C LEU A 250 2.62 -10.30 -24.06
N ASP A 251 3.91 -9.99 -23.97
CA ASP A 251 4.68 -9.64 -25.15
C ASP A 251 4.59 -10.79 -26.19
N PRO A 252 4.26 -10.49 -27.46
CA PRO A 252 4.16 -11.51 -28.50
C PRO A 252 5.41 -12.38 -28.66
N ALA A 253 6.60 -11.89 -28.30
CA ALA A 253 7.83 -12.66 -28.31
C ALA A 253 7.84 -13.79 -27.26
N PHE A 254 7.12 -13.62 -26.14
CA PHE A 254 6.91 -14.68 -25.15
C PHE A 254 5.76 -15.61 -25.55
N ALA A 255 4.66 -15.06 -26.08
CA ALA A 255 3.51 -15.87 -26.53
C ALA A 255 3.86 -16.87 -27.65
N LYS A 256 4.93 -16.62 -28.42
CA LYS A 256 5.48 -17.56 -29.42
C LYS A 256 6.05 -18.86 -28.82
N ARG A 257 6.34 -18.90 -27.52
CA ARG A 257 6.63 -20.14 -26.79
C ARG A 257 5.29 -20.68 -26.28
N SER A 258 4.83 -21.76 -26.92
CA SER A 258 3.55 -22.42 -26.62
C SER A 258 3.34 -22.67 -25.12
N GLY A 259 2.15 -22.37 -24.59
CA GLY A 259 1.77 -22.76 -23.23
C GLY A 259 2.03 -21.74 -22.10
N LEU A 260 2.60 -20.56 -22.40
CA LEU A 260 2.86 -19.53 -21.39
C LEU A 260 1.60 -18.79 -20.93
N ALA A 261 0.62 -18.60 -21.81
CA ALA A 261 -0.57 -17.78 -21.57
C ALA A 261 -1.83 -18.59 -21.20
N ASP A 262 -1.82 -19.89 -21.52
CA ASP A 262 -3.06 -20.67 -21.71
C ASP A 262 -3.85 -20.86 -20.39
N ASP A 263 -3.15 -20.86 -19.25
CA ASP A 263 -3.72 -21.18 -17.94
C ASP A 263 -3.49 -20.10 -16.87
N LEU A 264 -3.20 -18.85 -17.29
CA LEU A 264 -2.92 -17.79 -16.31
C LEU A 264 -4.11 -17.58 -15.37
N SER A 265 -3.80 -17.39 -14.09
CA SER A 265 -4.74 -17.10 -13.02
C SER A 265 -4.01 -16.30 -11.93
N PRO A 266 -4.62 -15.21 -11.43
CA PRO A 266 -3.99 -14.40 -10.38
C PRO A 266 -3.67 -15.18 -9.10
N LYS A 267 -4.36 -16.29 -8.82
CA LYS A 267 -4.13 -17.16 -7.65
C LYS A 267 -3.46 -18.50 -7.97
N GLY A 268 -3.22 -18.79 -9.25
CA GLY A 268 -2.66 -20.08 -9.67
C GLY A 268 -1.38 -19.86 -10.48
N THR A 269 -1.48 -20.11 -11.78
CA THR A 269 -0.39 -19.96 -12.72
C THR A 269 -0.17 -18.49 -13.09
N ILE A 270 1.04 -17.99 -12.91
CA ILE A 270 1.44 -16.63 -13.29
C ILE A 270 2.72 -16.65 -14.12
N VAL A 271 2.97 -15.57 -14.84
CA VAL A 271 4.24 -15.34 -15.53
C VAL A 271 4.90 -14.09 -14.97
N LEU A 272 6.14 -14.21 -14.54
CA LEU A 272 6.98 -13.10 -14.15
C LEU A 272 7.89 -12.72 -15.31
N THR A 273 8.13 -11.42 -15.52
CA THR A 273 9.09 -10.94 -16.54
C THR A 273 10.04 -9.92 -15.94
N ALA A 274 11.27 -9.90 -16.46
CA ALA A 274 12.30 -8.93 -16.17
C ALA A 274 12.84 -8.36 -17.50
N GLU A 275 12.75 -7.04 -17.67
CA GLU A 275 13.11 -6.35 -18.91
C GLU A 275 14.14 -5.24 -18.61
N SER A 276 15.33 -5.30 -19.20
CA SER A 276 16.31 -4.22 -19.04
C SER A 276 15.89 -2.96 -19.83
N GLN A 277 15.97 -1.77 -19.22
CA GLN A 277 15.63 -0.51 -19.91
C GLN A 277 16.51 -0.19 -21.14
N ARG A 278 17.71 -0.77 -21.23
CA ARG A 278 18.73 -0.42 -22.24
C ARG A 278 19.06 -1.52 -23.23
N SER A 279 18.44 -2.70 -23.10
CA SER A 279 18.70 -3.83 -24.00
C SER A 279 17.42 -4.57 -24.35
N GLU A 280 17.44 -5.29 -25.47
CA GLU A 280 16.40 -6.25 -25.82
C GLU A 280 16.42 -7.50 -24.91
N LEU A 281 17.27 -7.55 -23.88
CA LEU A 281 17.36 -8.66 -22.95
C LEU A 281 16.10 -8.69 -22.08
N ARG A 282 15.35 -9.78 -22.24
CA ARG A 282 14.12 -10.02 -21.50
C ARG A 282 14.10 -11.45 -20.99
N SER A 283 13.86 -11.61 -19.70
CA SER A 283 13.75 -12.91 -19.05
C SER A 283 12.32 -13.12 -18.56
N PHE A 284 11.88 -14.37 -18.56
CA PHE A 284 10.57 -14.74 -18.02
C PHE A 284 10.67 -15.99 -17.17
N MET A 285 9.78 -16.09 -16.19
CA MET A 285 9.63 -17.22 -15.30
C MET A 285 8.14 -17.58 -15.16
N LYS A 286 7.76 -18.82 -15.50
CA LYS A 286 6.40 -19.33 -15.26
C LYS A 286 6.36 -20.00 -13.89
N ILE A 287 5.37 -19.61 -13.09
CA ILE A 287 5.19 -20.12 -11.73
C ILE A 287 3.77 -20.67 -11.61
N GLU A 288 3.66 -21.90 -11.14
CA GLU A 288 2.42 -22.56 -10.75
C GLU A 288 2.34 -22.58 -9.22
N ARG A 289 1.22 -22.14 -8.67
CA ARG A 289 1.02 -22.06 -7.22
C ARG A 289 -0.22 -22.86 -6.85
N ARG A 290 -0.11 -23.64 -5.78
CA ARG A 290 -1.21 -24.47 -5.30
C ARG A 290 -1.14 -24.61 -3.78
N VAL A 291 -2.31 -24.67 -3.16
CA VAL A 291 -2.44 -25.14 -1.79
C VAL A 291 -3.29 -26.40 -1.80
N THR A 292 -2.78 -27.47 -1.21
CA THR A 292 -3.48 -28.75 -1.11
C THR A 292 -3.52 -29.25 0.32
N MET A 293 -4.59 -29.94 0.67
CA MET A 293 -4.67 -30.71 1.91
C MET A 293 -4.33 -32.17 1.58
N THR A 294 -3.28 -32.71 2.20
CA THR A 294 -2.86 -34.10 2.02
C THR A 294 -2.58 -34.69 3.40
N ASP A 295 -3.27 -35.77 3.75
CA ASP A 295 -3.10 -36.48 5.02
C ASP A 295 -3.16 -35.57 6.27
N GLY A 296 -4.04 -34.56 6.24
CA GLY A 296 -4.21 -33.60 7.35
C GLY A 296 -3.12 -32.53 7.45
N THR A 297 -2.22 -32.46 6.47
CA THR A 297 -1.20 -31.40 6.34
C THR A 297 -1.54 -30.49 5.17
N LEU A 298 -1.45 -29.19 5.41
CA LEU A 298 -1.66 -28.16 4.40
C LEU A 298 -0.33 -27.89 3.71
N THR A 299 -0.23 -28.28 2.44
CA THR A 299 0.96 -28.09 1.61
C THR A 299 0.78 -26.88 0.70
N ILE A 300 1.73 -25.97 0.73
CA ILE A 300 1.80 -24.76 -0.09
C ILE A 300 2.92 -24.96 -1.09
N GLU A 301 2.57 -25.20 -2.34
CA GLU A 301 3.52 -25.50 -3.39
C GLU A 301 3.71 -24.28 -4.30
N LEU A 302 4.98 -23.95 -4.55
CA LEU A 302 5.39 -23.11 -5.66
C LEU A 302 6.26 -23.94 -6.61
N LYS A 303 5.79 -24.10 -7.85
CA LYS A 303 6.51 -24.81 -8.90
C LYS A 303 6.95 -23.84 -10.00
N VAL A 304 8.24 -23.85 -10.33
CA VAL A 304 8.77 -23.11 -11.49
C VAL A 304 8.83 -24.06 -12.67
N SER A 305 8.02 -23.81 -13.71
CA SER A 305 7.92 -24.68 -14.88
C SER A 305 8.73 -24.20 -16.09
N ASP A 306 8.92 -22.90 -16.23
CA ASP A 306 9.73 -22.32 -17.31
C ASP A 306 10.61 -21.19 -16.78
N LEU A 307 11.86 -21.13 -17.25
CA LEU A 307 12.75 -19.98 -17.08
C LEU A 307 13.57 -19.82 -18.35
N ALA A 308 13.50 -18.66 -19.00
CA ALA A 308 14.37 -18.38 -20.13
C ALA A 308 14.60 -16.88 -20.37
N THR A 309 15.67 -16.61 -21.12
CA THR A 309 16.06 -15.26 -21.54
C THR A 309 16.05 -15.18 -23.08
N LEU A 310 15.30 -14.21 -23.62
CA LEU A 310 15.25 -13.90 -25.05
C LEU A 310 16.50 -13.12 -25.46
N GLN A 311 17.66 -13.78 -25.48
CA GLN A 311 18.84 -13.53 -26.33
C GLN A 311 19.96 -14.50 -25.90
N ARG A 312 20.48 -15.28 -26.85
CA ARG A 312 21.24 -16.53 -26.62
C ARG A 312 22.67 -16.39 -26.08
N ARG A 313 23.17 -15.19 -25.78
CA ARG A 313 24.62 -15.01 -25.50
C ARG A 313 25.02 -14.77 -24.05
N ARG A 314 24.10 -14.46 -23.15
CA ARG A 314 24.38 -14.39 -21.70
C ARG A 314 23.16 -14.85 -20.91
N THR A 315 23.35 -15.84 -20.05
CA THR A 315 22.48 -16.05 -18.89
C THR A 315 22.64 -14.83 -18.00
N ASP A 316 21.65 -13.93 -18.01
CA ASP A 316 21.67 -12.83 -17.06
C ASP A 316 21.19 -13.35 -15.70
N GLU A 317 22.14 -13.85 -14.92
CA GLU A 317 21.94 -14.31 -13.55
C GLU A 317 21.24 -13.25 -12.69
N ALA A 318 21.41 -11.95 -13.01
CA ALA A 318 20.73 -10.86 -12.32
C ALA A 318 19.21 -10.89 -12.56
N HIS A 319 18.76 -11.09 -13.79
CA HIS A 319 17.33 -11.23 -14.08
C HIS A 319 16.74 -12.48 -13.42
N ALA A 320 17.44 -13.61 -13.48
CA ALA A 320 16.99 -14.83 -12.81
C ALA A 320 16.88 -14.64 -11.29
N ALA A 321 17.85 -13.93 -10.67
CA ALA A 321 17.81 -13.57 -9.26
C ALA A 321 16.65 -12.64 -8.92
N CYS A 322 16.41 -11.58 -9.72
CA CYS A 322 15.25 -10.70 -9.51
C CYS A 322 13.92 -11.47 -9.59
N LEU A 323 13.76 -12.33 -10.60
CA LEU A 323 12.58 -13.17 -10.74
C LEU A 323 12.41 -14.13 -9.55
N ALA A 324 13.52 -14.71 -9.06
CA ALA A 324 13.52 -15.55 -7.88
C ALA A 324 13.14 -14.79 -6.59
N VAL A 325 13.57 -13.53 -6.43
CA VAL A 325 13.16 -12.67 -5.29
C VAL A 325 11.64 -12.43 -5.31
N VAL A 326 11.08 -12.09 -6.48
CA VAL A 326 9.64 -11.88 -6.65
C VAL A 326 8.87 -13.18 -6.38
N ALA A 327 9.33 -14.31 -6.92
CA ALA A 327 8.76 -15.63 -6.66
C ALA A 327 8.75 -15.99 -5.17
N ALA A 328 9.88 -15.78 -4.48
CA ALA A 328 10.01 -16.04 -3.04
C ALA A 328 9.04 -15.19 -2.23
N THR A 329 8.87 -13.92 -2.60
CA THR A 329 7.93 -13.01 -1.93
C THR A 329 6.49 -13.49 -2.05
N ILE A 330 6.08 -13.89 -3.26
CA ILE A 330 4.73 -14.42 -3.49
C ILE A 330 4.52 -15.69 -2.68
N HIS A 331 5.49 -16.60 -2.68
CA HIS A 331 5.41 -17.84 -1.90
C HIS A 331 5.25 -17.60 -0.39
N ILE A 332 5.97 -16.61 0.15
CA ILE A 332 5.86 -16.24 1.56
C ILE A 332 4.50 -15.62 1.86
N ALA A 333 3.97 -14.80 0.96
CA ALA A 333 2.64 -14.25 1.12
C ALA A 333 1.57 -15.35 1.12
N ASP A 334 1.69 -16.34 0.23
CA ASP A 334 0.84 -17.53 0.22
C ASP A 334 0.94 -18.29 1.56
N ARG A 335 2.17 -18.48 2.07
CA ARG A 335 2.42 -19.09 3.38
C ARG A 335 1.79 -18.31 4.53
N PHE A 336 2.01 -17.01 4.59
CA PHE A 336 1.48 -16.15 5.64
C PHE A 336 -0.05 -16.15 5.63
N HIS A 337 -0.65 -16.06 4.44
CA HIS A 337 -2.11 -16.11 4.28
C HIS A 337 -2.69 -17.44 4.75
N ALA A 338 -2.07 -18.56 4.37
CA ALA A 338 -2.48 -19.88 4.82
C ALA A 338 -2.34 -20.05 6.34
N ILE A 339 -1.25 -19.57 6.95
CA ILE A 339 -1.07 -19.57 8.41
C ILE A 339 -2.19 -18.78 9.10
N ALA A 340 -2.46 -17.56 8.63
CA ALA A 340 -3.47 -16.70 9.23
C ALA A 340 -4.88 -17.33 9.16
N LEU A 341 -5.24 -17.94 8.03
CA LEU A 341 -6.51 -18.65 7.88
C LEU A 341 -6.57 -19.95 8.70
N ASN A 342 -5.46 -20.67 8.80
CA ASN A 342 -5.36 -21.90 9.57
C ASN A 342 -5.47 -21.64 11.09
N GLN A 343 -4.87 -20.54 11.58
CA GLN A 343 -4.99 -20.07 12.97
C GLN A 343 -6.42 -19.66 13.34
N ALA A 344 -7.18 -19.14 12.38
CA ALA A 344 -8.59 -18.81 12.56
C ALA A 344 -9.51 -20.05 12.53
N GLY A 345 -8.98 -21.22 12.18
CA GLY A 345 -9.73 -22.47 11.98
C GLY A 345 -9.15 -23.66 12.73
N ASN A 346 -8.91 -24.76 12.01
CA ASN A 346 -8.63 -26.09 12.59
C ASN A 346 -7.17 -26.36 12.96
N ASN A 347 -6.24 -25.40 12.75
CA ASN A 347 -4.83 -25.51 13.12
C ASN A 347 -4.09 -26.76 12.58
N TYR A 348 -4.16 -27.01 11.27
CA TYR A 348 -3.38 -28.07 10.62
C TYR A 348 -1.87 -27.77 10.57
N PRO A 349 -1.00 -28.78 10.55
CA PRO A 349 0.41 -28.59 10.16
C PRO A 349 0.50 -27.97 8.76
N ILE A 350 1.48 -27.06 8.57
CA ILE A 350 1.71 -26.39 7.29
C ILE A 350 3.12 -26.70 6.79
N GLU A 351 3.20 -27.14 5.54
CA GLU A 351 4.44 -27.33 4.80
C GLU A 351 4.48 -26.39 3.58
N ALA A 352 5.65 -25.85 3.29
CA ALA A 352 5.88 -24.97 2.15
C ALA A 352 7.00 -25.55 1.29
N THR A 353 6.73 -25.78 0.01
CA THR A 353 7.65 -26.45 -0.92
C THR A 353 7.87 -25.60 -2.17
N VAL A 354 9.11 -25.64 -2.65
CA VAL A 354 9.51 -25.04 -3.92
C VAL A 354 10.06 -26.15 -4.81
N THR A 355 9.46 -26.34 -5.98
CA THR A 355 9.86 -27.35 -6.96
C THR A 355 10.20 -26.69 -8.30
N THR A 356 11.06 -27.34 -9.10
CA THR A 356 11.46 -26.86 -10.43
C THR A 356 11.30 -27.96 -11.46
N ALA A 357 10.77 -27.62 -12.64
CA ALA A 357 10.72 -28.54 -13.77
C ALA A 357 12.13 -28.82 -14.32
N SER A 358 12.31 -29.94 -15.02
CA SER A 358 13.62 -30.43 -15.48
C SER A 358 14.38 -29.48 -16.44
N LEU A 359 13.69 -28.51 -17.04
CA LEU A 359 14.29 -27.51 -17.95
C LEU A 359 14.69 -26.21 -17.25
N VAL A 360 14.37 -26.06 -15.96
CA VAL A 360 14.76 -24.92 -15.13
C VAL A 360 16.10 -25.24 -14.47
N PRO A 361 17.07 -24.31 -14.46
CA PRO A 361 18.35 -24.54 -13.79
C PRO A 361 18.19 -24.94 -12.32
N ASP A 362 18.91 -25.99 -11.89
CA ASP A 362 18.81 -26.58 -10.54
C ASP A 362 19.04 -25.57 -9.41
N ALA A 363 19.77 -24.48 -9.68
CA ALA A 363 20.04 -23.42 -8.70
C ALA A 363 18.83 -22.55 -8.34
N ILE A 364 17.77 -22.53 -9.17
CA ILE A 364 16.63 -21.60 -9.00
C ILE A 364 15.78 -21.96 -7.80
N GLY A 365 15.44 -23.25 -7.61
CA GLY A 365 14.67 -23.70 -6.45
C GLY A 365 15.33 -23.33 -5.12
N PRO A 366 16.61 -23.70 -4.89
CA PRO A 366 17.38 -23.30 -3.72
C PRO A 366 17.49 -21.78 -3.55
N LEU A 367 17.61 -21.02 -4.63
CA LEU A 367 17.70 -19.56 -4.58
C LEU A 367 16.39 -18.92 -4.09
N ILE A 368 15.24 -19.38 -4.58
CA ILE A 368 13.91 -18.95 -4.11
C ILE A 368 13.75 -19.27 -2.62
N GLN A 369 14.15 -20.48 -2.20
CA GLN A 369 14.09 -20.87 -0.78
C GLN A 369 14.99 -19.99 0.09
N GLN A 370 16.22 -19.69 -0.35
CA GLN A 370 17.15 -18.83 0.36
C GLN A 370 16.60 -17.41 0.55
N PHE A 371 16.03 -16.82 -0.51
CA PHE A 371 15.35 -15.52 -0.40
C PHE A 371 14.12 -15.60 0.50
N GLY A 372 13.37 -16.71 0.40
CA GLY A 372 12.26 -17.04 1.27
C GLY A 372 12.64 -16.96 2.74
N SER A 373 13.67 -17.70 3.16
CA SER A 373 14.15 -17.68 4.54
C SER A 373 14.59 -16.29 5.00
N LYS A 374 15.25 -15.51 4.14
CA LYS A 374 15.67 -14.13 4.47
C LYS A 374 14.49 -13.19 4.71
N ILE A 375 13.42 -13.32 3.91
CA ILE A 375 12.22 -12.48 4.04
C ILE A 375 11.34 -12.98 5.20
N SER A 376 11.27 -14.29 5.46
CA SER A 376 10.55 -14.84 6.61
C SER A 376 11.25 -14.57 7.95
N GLY A 377 12.58 -14.46 7.98
CA GLY A 377 13.35 -14.15 9.20
C GLY A 377 13.07 -12.77 9.80
N SER A 378 12.30 -11.91 9.13
CA SER A 378 11.75 -10.67 9.70
C SER A 378 10.31 -10.80 10.23
N LEU A 379 9.75 -12.03 10.26
CA LEU A 379 8.35 -12.33 10.56
C LEU A 379 8.17 -13.44 11.61
N ASP A 380 9.24 -14.07 12.09
CA ASP A 380 9.20 -14.87 13.32
C ASP A 380 9.41 -13.92 14.53
N PRO A 381 8.60 -14.03 15.61
CA PRO A 381 8.73 -13.21 16.82
C PRO A 381 10.10 -13.30 17.50
#